data_AF-A0A6M0C9R2-F1
#
_entry.id   AF-A0A6M0C9R2-F1
#
_cell.length_a   1.000
_cell.length_b   1.000
_cell.length_c   1.000
_cell.angle_alpha   90.00
_cell.angle_beta   90.00
_cell.angle_gamma   90.00
#
_symmetry.space_group_name_H-M   'P 1'
#
loop_
_entity.id
_entity.type
_entity.pdbx_description
1 polymer ?
#
loop_
_entity_poly.entity_id
_entity_poly.type
_entity_poly.pdbx_seq_one_letter_code
_entity_poly.pdbx_strand_id
1 'polypeptide(L)'
;DADALLHVVDASHPAWQSQIRSVMAILSEMPVTPGPALIAFNKIDRADGETLEVAREEFPMATFISASEGLGLQTLRDRLAQLVRYAINN
;
A
#
# COMPACT_ATOMS: atom_id res chain seq x y z
N ASP A 1 -8.01 14.17 -12.35
CA ASP A 1 -7.83 12.71 -12.23
C ASP A 1 -6.48 12.38 -11.64
N ALA A 2 -6.39 11.21 -10.99
CA ALA A 2 -5.13 10.66 -10.51
C ALA A 2 -4.75 9.45 -11.39
N ASP A 3 -3.57 9.50 -11.99
CA ASP A 3 -3.09 8.45 -12.90
C ASP A 3 -2.67 7.18 -12.16
N ALA A 4 -2.37 7.26 -10.86
CA ALA A 4 -2.00 6.14 -10.01
C ALA A 4 -2.31 6.43 -8.54
N LEU A 5 -2.41 5.38 -7.72
CA LEU A 5 -2.73 5.47 -6.30
C LEU A 5 -1.68 4.76 -5.43
N LEU A 6 -1.26 5.42 -4.36
CA LEU A 6 -0.48 4.80 -3.29
C LEU A 6 -1.36 4.70 -2.04
N HIS A 7 -1.73 3.49 -1.65
CA HIS A 7 -2.48 3.24 -0.44
C HIS A 7 -1.54 2.86 0.71
N VAL A 8 -1.32 3.81 1.62
CA VAL A 8 -0.50 3.57 2.82
C VAL A 8 -1.36 3.01 3.94
N VAL A 9 -0.95 1.88 4.51
CA VAL A 9 -1.66 1.15 5.58
C VAL A 9 -0.78 1.09 6.82
N ASP A 10 -1.33 1.32 8.00
CA ASP A 10 -0.60 1.16 9.27
C ASP A 10 -0.57 -0.31 9.68
N ALA A 11 0.59 -0.97 9.53
CA ALA A 11 0.76 -2.39 9.87
C ALA A 11 0.69 -2.65 11.37
N SER A 12 0.92 -1.64 12.21
CA SER A 12 0.87 -1.78 13.67
C SER A 12 -0.55 -1.70 14.24
N HIS A 13 -1.54 -1.40 13.38
CA HIS A 13 -2.91 -1.21 13.81
C HIS A 13 -3.72 -2.51 13.67
N PRO A 14 -4.39 -3.01 14.74
CA PRO A 14 -5.08 -4.32 14.69
C PRO A 14 -6.23 -4.37 13.69
N ALA A 15 -6.77 -3.22 13.28
CA ALA A 15 -7.85 -3.12 12.30
C ALA A 15 -7.37 -2.82 10.87
N TRP A 16 -6.10 -3.07 10.54
CA TRP A 16 -5.51 -2.75 9.23
C TRP A 16 -6.31 -3.34 8.05
N GLN A 17 -6.79 -4.59 8.15
CA GLN A 17 -7.62 -5.22 7.11
C GLN A 17 -8.93 -4.46 6.87
N SER A 18 -9.55 -3.97 7.95
CA SER A 18 -10.79 -3.19 7.88
C SER A 18 -10.55 -1.83 7.22
N GLN A 19 -9.40 -1.20 7.50
CA GLN A 19 -9.02 0.04 6.85
C GLN A 19 -8.86 -0.14 5.35
N ILE A 20 -8.18 -1.20 4.90
CA ILE A 20 -8.05 -1.52 3.47
C ILE A 20 -9.44 -1.69 2.83
N ARG A 21 -10.31 -2.50 3.44
CA ARG A 21 -11.68 -2.72 2.91
C ARG A 21 -12.48 -1.42 2.82
N SER A 22 -12.38 -0.56 3.84
CA SER A 22 -13.09 0.72 3.87
C SER A 22 -12.63 1.64 2.76
N VAL A 23 -11.32 1.73 2.51
CA VAL A 23 -10.77 2.54 1.42
C VAL A 23 -11.19 1.97 0.07
N MET A 24 -11.09 0.65 -0.13
CA MET A 24 -11.50 0.01 -1.38
C MET A 24 -13.00 0.19 -1.67
N ALA A 25 -13.85 0.15 -0.64
CA ALA A 25 -15.28 0.44 -0.78
C ALA A 25 -15.51 1.88 -1.28
N ILE A 26 -14.87 2.87 -0.65
CA ILE A 26 -14.96 4.28 -1.07
C ILE A 26 -14.47 4.45 -2.51
N LEU A 27 -13.34 3.83 -2.88
CA LEU A 27 -12.82 3.89 -4.25
C LEU A 27 -13.77 3.25 -5.27
N SER A 28 -14.52 2.21 -4.87
CA SER A 28 -15.51 1.56 -5.74
C SER A 28 -16.78 2.38 -5.98
N GLU A 29 -17.07 3.33 -5.08
CA GLU A 29 -18.20 4.25 -5.20
C GLU A 29 -17.87 5.50 -6.04
N MET A 30 -16.59 5.70 -6.37
CA MET A 30 -16.18 6.85 -7.18
C MET A 30 -16.57 6.65 -8.65
N PRO A 31 -17.11 7.69 -9.32
CA PRO A 31 -17.51 7.60 -10.73
C PRO A 31 -16.32 7.46 -11.70
N VAL A 32 -15.09 7.66 -11.22
CA VAL A 32 -13.86 7.44 -11.98
C VAL A 32 -13.08 6.34 -11.28
N THR A 33 -12.78 5.27 -12.02
CA THR A 33 -11.89 4.22 -11.53
C THR A 33 -10.50 4.82 -11.32
N PRO A 34 -9.93 4.77 -10.11
CA PRO A 34 -8.56 5.21 -9.90
C PRO A 34 -7.61 4.39 -10.77
N GLY A 35 -6.51 5.00 -11.20
CA GLY A 35 -5.42 4.28 -11.84
C GLY A 35 -4.87 3.14 -10.96
N PRO A 36 -3.87 2.40 -11.48
CA PRO A 36 -3.25 1.29 -10.76
C PRO A 36 -2.83 1.68 -9.33
N ALA A 37 -3.09 0.79 -8.37
CA ALA A 37 -2.83 1.03 -6.96
C ALA A 37 -1.66 0.19 -6.42
N LEU A 38 -0.77 0.83 -5.66
CA LEU A 38 0.27 0.18 -4.87
C LEU A 38 -0.09 0.28 -3.38
N ILE A 39 -0.10 -0.85 -2.67
CA ILE A 39 -0.28 -0.88 -1.22
C ILE A 39 1.09 -0.82 -0.55
N ALA A 40 1.23 0.05 0.45
CA ALA A 40 2.41 0.17 1.28
C ALA A 40 2.06 0.02 2.77
N PHE A 41 2.48 -1.09 3.37
CA PHE A 41 2.41 -1.30 4.81
C PHE A 41 3.52 -0.50 5.50
N ASN A 42 3.11 0.53 6.24
CA ASN A 42 3.97 1.40 7.02
C ASN A 42 4.00 0.98 8.50
N LYS A 43 4.99 1.47 9.23
CA LYS A 43 5.22 1.18 10.66
C LYS A 43 5.55 -0.29 10.96
N ILE A 44 6.26 -0.95 10.05
CA ILE A 44 6.70 -2.35 10.26
C ILE A 44 7.62 -2.52 11.48
N ASP A 45 8.24 -1.45 11.95
CA ASP A 45 9.04 -1.40 13.18
C ASP A 45 8.19 -1.56 14.45
N ARG A 46 6.87 -1.34 14.35
CA ARG A 46 5.91 -1.41 15.46
C ARG A 46 4.89 -2.53 15.32
N ALA A 47 4.87 -3.21 14.18
CA ALA A 47 4.01 -4.35 13.93
C ALA A 47 4.66 -5.62 14.48
N ASP A 48 3.84 -6.55 14.99
CA ASP A 48 4.31 -7.87 15.36
C ASP A 48 4.57 -8.75 14.12
N GLY A 49 5.38 -9.80 14.30
CA GLY A 49 5.80 -10.66 13.20
C GLY A 49 4.65 -11.43 12.53
N GLU A 50 3.65 -11.85 13.30
CA GLU A 50 2.49 -12.59 12.81
C GLU A 50 1.62 -11.69 11.91
N THR A 51 1.34 -10.46 12.36
CA THR A 51 0.64 -9.45 11.56
C THR A 51 1.34 -9.19 10.23
N LEU A 52 2.68 -9.08 10.24
CA LEU A 52 3.46 -8.88 9.02
C LEU A 52 3.46 -10.10 8.09
N GLU A 53 3.44 -11.31 8.64
CA GLU A 53 3.36 -12.55 7.87
C GLU A 53 2.01 -12.67 7.16
N VAL A 54 0.90 -12.47 7.90
CA VAL A 54 -0.45 -12.43 7.33
C VAL A 54 -0.56 -11.35 6.25
N ALA A 55 -0.04 -10.15 6.49
CA ALA A 55 -0.05 -9.08 5.50
C ALA A 55 0.73 -9.43 4.22
N ARG A 56 1.82 -10.19 4.31
CA ARG A 56 2.60 -10.65 3.15
C ARG A 56 1.87 -11.72 2.36
N GLU A 57 1.17 -12.62 3.04
CA GLU A 57 0.34 -13.65 2.40
C GLU A 57 -0.86 -13.05 1.68
N GLU A 58 -1.58 -12.12 2.34
CA GLU A 58 -2.75 -11.47 1.75
C GLU A 58 -2.38 -10.49 0.62
N PHE A 59 -1.24 -9.80 0.75
CA PHE A 59 -0.82 -8.76 -0.20
C PHE A 59 0.65 -8.97 -0.65
N PRO A 60 0.93 -10.00 -1.47
CA PRO A 60 2.29 -10.33 -1.88
C PRO A 60 2.96 -9.24 -2.74
N MET A 61 2.17 -8.37 -3.36
CA MET A 61 2.66 -7.23 -4.15
C MET A 61 2.84 -5.94 -3.35
N ALA A 62 2.46 -5.93 -2.06
CA ALA A 62 2.61 -4.76 -1.23
C ALA A 62 4.08 -4.49 -0.87
N THR A 63 4.37 -3.21 -0.61
CA THR A 63 5.68 -2.81 -0.08
C THR A 63 5.60 -2.66 1.44
N PHE A 64 6.64 -3.07 2.14
CA PHE A 64 6.73 -3.01 3.60
C PHE A 64 7.80 -2.00 3.98
N ILE A 65 7.43 -0.96 4.73
CA ILE A 65 8.29 0.17 5.07
C ILE A 65 8.17 0.56 6.54
N SER A 66 9.22 1.20 7.06
CA SER A 66 9.10 2.09 8.21
C SER A 66 9.50 3.49 7.76
N ALA A 67 8.53 4.39 7.65
CA ALA A 67 8.80 5.76 7.26
C ALA A 67 9.62 6.52 8.31
N SER A 68 9.44 6.23 9.61
CA SER A 68 10.20 6.84 10.70
C SER A 68 11.64 6.37 10.74
N GLU A 69 11.88 5.07 10.51
CA GLU A 69 13.22 4.48 10.55
C GLU A 69 13.92 4.50 9.17
N GLY A 70 13.26 5.00 8.13
CA GLY A 70 13.77 5.02 6.76
C GLY A 70 13.88 3.64 6.09
N LEU A 71 13.31 2.59 6.69
CA LEU A 71 13.39 1.21 6.19
C LEU A 71 12.46 1.01 4.99
N GLY A 72 12.94 0.31 3.96
CA GLY A 72 12.13 -0.07 2.79
C GLY A 72 11.78 1.08 1.84
N LEU A 73 12.18 2.32 2.12
CA LEU A 73 11.87 3.48 1.29
C LEU A 73 12.49 3.41 -0.11
N GLN A 74 13.68 2.82 -0.24
CA GLN A 74 14.31 2.58 -1.54
C GLN A 74 13.43 1.65 -2.40
N THR A 75 12.97 0.54 -1.85
CA THR A 75 12.07 -0.39 -2.53
C THR A 75 10.75 0.27 -2.90
N LEU A 76 10.19 1.07 -1.99
CA LEU A 76 8.97 1.84 -2.26
C LEU A 76 9.15 2.80 -3.43
N ARG A 77 10.28 3.53 -3.47
CA ARG A 77 10.61 4.43 -4.59
C ARG A 77 10.67 3.67 -5.91
N ASP A 78 11.32 2.51 -5.93
CA ASP A 78 11.48 1.73 -7.16
C ASP A 78 10.14 1.16 -7.65
N ARG A 79 9.28 0.71 -6.72
CA ARG A 79 7.91 0.28 -7.01
C ARG A 79 7.03 1.43 -7.50
N LEU A 80 7.12 2.60 -6.89
CA LEU A 80 6.41 3.80 -7.35
C LEU A 80 6.85 4.22 -8.74
N ALA A 81 8.16 4.17 -9.03
CA ALA A 81 8.66 4.46 -10.38
C ALA A 81 8.13 3.46 -11.41
N GLN A 82 7.98 2.18 -11.05
CA GLN A 82 7.32 1.17 -11.90
C GLN A 82 5.83 1.48 -12.10
N LEU A 83 5.12 1.84 -11.02
CA LEU A 83 3.71 2.17 -11.05
C LEU A 83 3.41 3.36 -11.96
N VAL A 84 4.18 4.44 -11.82
CA VAL A 84 4.04 5.65 -12.64
C VAL A 84 4.33 5.35 -14.11
N ARG A 85 5.38 4.58 -14.41
CA ARG A 85 5.64 4.13 -15.79
C ARG A 85 4.50 3.28 -16.35
N TYR A 86 3.87 2.45 -15.54
CA TYR A 86 2.73 1.65 -15.98
C TYR A 86 1.51 2.54 -16.25
N ALA A 87 1.21 3.48 -15.35
CA ALA A 87 0.09 4.41 -15.47
C ALA A 87 0.18 5.34 -16.70
N ILE A 88 1.38 5.82 -17.05
CA ILE A 88 1.56 6.75 -18.18
C ILE A 88 1.51 6.03 -19.55
N ASN A 89 1.80 4.73 -19.58
CA ASN A 89 1.90 3.94 -20.82
C ASN A 89 0.64 3.10 -21.13
N ASN A 90 -0.41 3.17 -20.30
CA ASN A 90 -1.72 2.53 -20.50
C ASN A 90 -2.81 3.60 -20.53
#